data_AF-A0AAX7VQR3-F1
#
_entry.id   AF-A0AAX7VQR3-F1
#
_cell.length_a   1.000
_cell.length_b   1.000
_cell.length_c   1.000
_cell.angle_alpha   90.00
_cell.angle_beta   90.00
_cell.angle_gamma   90.00
#
_symmetry.space_group_name_H-M   'P 1'
#
loop_
_entity.id
_entity.type
_entity.pdbx_description
1 polymer ?
#
loop_
_entity_poly.entity_id
_entity_poly.type
_entity_poly.pdbx_seq_one_letter_code
_entity_poly.pdbx_strand_id
1 'polypeptide(L)'
;MSTARSFSDRVVNFVSWNVKSLNHPVKRKKVITHLQRLRTDIAFLQETHLRTSDHLRIKSGWVGQIYHSKFNSKARGTAILISKTLPFIATTVDEDPAGRFVVVVGHLYGFPLILANVYAPNWDDHSFFTNVFARLPNMATHNIILGGDLNCSLSAMDRSSHKCTPISKSARVIQRFLHNYGLADVWRFRNPTSSQYSFFSNVHKTYTRIDYFFLDKKLLPLVTDCDYKAMVISDHSPVVLSLRI
;
A
#
# COMPACT_ATOMS: atom_id res chain seq x y z
N MET A 1 -30.70 -23.95 1.49
CA MET A 1 -29.30 -24.35 1.74
C MET A 1 -28.43 -23.72 0.64
N SER A 2 -27.81 -22.59 0.95
CA SER A 2 -27.01 -21.82 -0.01
C SER A 2 -25.62 -22.44 -0.11
N THR A 3 -25.23 -22.84 -1.33
CA THR A 3 -23.91 -23.36 -1.65
C THR A 3 -22.86 -22.28 -1.43
N ALA A 4 -22.19 -22.33 -0.27
CA ALA A 4 -20.93 -21.63 -0.07
C ALA A 4 -19.93 -22.20 -1.09
N ARG A 5 -19.66 -21.44 -2.16
CA ARG A 5 -18.57 -21.74 -3.09
C ARG A 5 -17.30 -21.84 -2.25
N SER A 6 -16.67 -23.01 -2.31
CA SER A 6 -15.32 -23.26 -1.80
C SER A 6 -14.38 -22.22 -2.40
N PHE A 7 -14.10 -21.15 -1.66
CA PHE A 7 -12.96 -20.29 -1.94
C PHE A 7 -11.72 -21.18 -1.95
N SER A 8 -10.89 -21.07 -2.99
CA SER A 8 -9.62 -21.79 -3.03
C SER A 8 -8.82 -21.41 -1.78
N ASP A 9 -8.14 -22.35 -1.14
CA ASP A 9 -7.30 -22.10 0.05
C ASP A 9 -5.98 -21.39 -0.32
N ARG A 10 -6.02 -20.42 -1.25
CA ARG A 10 -4.84 -19.77 -1.80
C ARG A 10 -4.51 -18.54 -0.98
N VAL A 11 -3.23 -18.45 -0.58
CA VAL A 11 -2.71 -17.22 0.01
C VAL A 11 -2.25 -16.29 -1.10
N VAL A 12 -2.73 -15.05 -1.08
CA VAL A 12 -2.32 -13.95 -1.93
C VAL A 12 -1.48 -12.98 -1.10
N ASN A 13 -0.26 -12.71 -1.54
CA ASN A 13 0.69 -11.85 -0.83
C ASN A 13 0.72 -10.44 -1.43
N PHE A 14 0.41 -9.46 -0.60
CA PHE A 14 0.48 -8.04 -0.88
C PHE A 14 1.75 -7.47 -0.27
N VAL A 15 2.44 -6.58 -1.00
CA VAL A 15 3.58 -5.82 -0.47
C VAL A 15 3.39 -4.34 -0.76
N SER A 16 3.51 -3.50 0.26
CA SER A 16 3.61 -2.05 0.10
C SER A 16 5.04 -1.60 0.39
N TRP A 17 5.62 -0.81 -0.51
CA TRP A 17 7.00 -0.36 -0.35
C TRP A 17 7.31 0.97 -1.05
N ASN A 18 7.71 1.98 -0.28
CA ASN A 18 8.35 3.17 -0.81
C ASN A 18 9.79 2.81 -1.22
N VAL A 19 10.05 2.83 -2.52
CA VAL A 19 11.31 2.32 -3.10
C VAL A 19 12.35 3.39 -3.34
N LYS A 20 12.04 4.68 -3.11
CA LYS A 20 12.96 5.82 -3.30
C LYS A 20 13.71 5.77 -4.64
N SER A 21 12.97 5.88 -5.74
CA SER A 21 13.44 5.81 -7.13
C SER A 21 13.73 4.41 -7.69
N LEU A 22 13.22 4.17 -8.90
CA LEU A 22 13.50 3.00 -9.75
C LEU A 22 14.24 3.36 -11.05
N ASN A 23 14.75 4.59 -11.17
CA ASN A 23 15.46 5.04 -12.37
C ASN A 23 16.74 4.21 -12.61
N HIS A 24 17.53 3.96 -11.56
CA HIS A 24 18.79 3.22 -11.68
C HIS A 24 18.55 1.72 -11.94
N PRO A 25 19.06 1.14 -13.05
CA PRO A 25 18.77 -0.25 -13.43
C PRO A 25 19.15 -1.28 -12.36
N VAL A 26 20.29 -1.12 -11.70
CA VAL A 26 20.74 -2.04 -10.64
C VAL A 26 19.80 -2.01 -9.45
N LYS A 27 19.34 -0.82 -9.03
CA LYS A 27 18.41 -0.67 -7.90
C LYS A 27 17.05 -1.26 -8.27
N ARG A 28 16.56 -0.97 -9.48
CA ARG A 28 15.32 -1.54 -10.01
C ARG A 28 15.36 -3.07 -10.01
N LYS A 29 16.44 -3.69 -10.51
CA LYS A 29 16.62 -5.15 -10.46
C LYS A 29 16.60 -5.67 -9.03
N LYS A 30 17.32 -5.03 -8.09
CA LYS A 30 17.32 -5.41 -6.67
C LYS A 30 15.91 -5.36 -6.05
N VAL A 31 15.15 -4.29 -6.29
CA VAL A 31 13.76 -4.15 -5.82
C VAL A 31 12.88 -5.29 -6.36
N ILE A 32 12.90 -5.51 -7.67
CA ILE A 32 12.08 -6.54 -8.30
C ILE A 32 12.43 -7.95 -7.79
N THR A 33 13.72 -8.27 -7.68
CA THR A 33 14.17 -9.54 -7.11
C THR A 33 13.79 -9.68 -5.63
N HIS A 34 13.80 -8.58 -4.87
CA HIS A 34 13.37 -8.60 -3.48
C HIS A 34 11.87 -8.90 -3.34
N LEU A 35 11.01 -8.28 -4.18
CA LEU A 35 9.58 -8.62 -4.24
C LEU A 35 9.35 -10.10 -4.55
N GLN A 36 10.11 -10.67 -5.50
CA GLN A 36 10.01 -12.11 -5.79
C GLN A 36 10.39 -12.99 -4.58
N ARG A 37 11.42 -12.60 -3.81
CA ARG A 37 11.82 -13.31 -2.58
C ARG A 37 10.76 -13.23 -1.50
N LEU A 38 10.03 -12.11 -1.42
CA LEU A 38 8.86 -11.94 -0.56
C LEU A 38 7.61 -12.67 -1.08
N ARG A 39 7.72 -13.41 -2.19
CA ARG A 39 6.61 -14.13 -2.85
C ARG A 39 5.43 -13.20 -3.17
N THR A 40 5.72 -11.94 -3.52
CA THR A 40 4.70 -10.94 -3.79
C THR A 40 3.83 -11.32 -4.99
N ASP A 41 2.51 -11.29 -4.80
CA ASP A 41 1.53 -11.40 -5.88
C ASP A 41 1.02 -10.02 -6.32
N ILE A 42 0.82 -9.10 -5.38
CA ILE A 42 0.38 -7.72 -5.65
C ILE A 42 1.31 -6.74 -4.93
N ALA A 43 1.94 -5.82 -5.65
CA ALA A 43 2.86 -4.83 -5.10
C ALA A 43 2.32 -3.41 -5.24
N PHE A 44 2.29 -2.66 -4.13
CA PHE A 44 2.06 -1.22 -4.09
C PHE A 44 3.42 -0.53 -3.93
N LEU A 45 3.90 0.12 -4.98
CA LEU A 45 5.17 0.83 -4.96
C LEU A 45 4.94 2.34 -4.92
N GLN A 46 5.65 3.05 -4.04
CA GLN A 46 5.66 4.51 -3.95
C GLN A 46 7.04 5.05 -4.31
N GLU A 47 7.11 6.32 -4.70
CA GLU A 47 8.35 6.97 -5.16
C GLU A 47 9.07 6.19 -6.27
N THR A 48 8.32 5.70 -7.25
CA THR A 48 8.93 5.04 -8.42
C THR A 48 9.87 5.98 -9.19
N HIS A 49 9.56 7.28 -9.21
CA HIS A 49 10.26 8.34 -9.95
C HIS A 49 10.41 8.04 -11.45
N LEU A 50 9.59 7.13 -11.98
CA LEU A 50 9.58 6.77 -13.38
C LEU A 50 8.70 7.74 -14.15
N ARG A 51 9.16 8.14 -15.33
CA ARG A 51 8.33 8.85 -16.31
C ARG A 51 7.29 7.90 -16.88
N THR A 52 6.22 8.45 -17.44
CA THR A 52 5.16 7.67 -18.10
C THR A 52 5.72 6.84 -19.27
N SER A 53 6.78 7.27 -19.94
CA SER A 53 7.46 6.46 -20.99
C SER A 53 8.20 5.24 -20.43
N ASP A 54 8.53 5.26 -19.14
CA ASP A 54 9.48 4.34 -18.52
C ASP A 54 8.81 3.36 -17.55
N HIS A 55 7.51 3.47 -17.29
CA HIS A 55 6.80 2.57 -16.37
C HIS A 55 6.80 1.12 -16.85
N LEU A 56 6.94 0.84 -18.15
CA LEU A 56 7.10 -0.54 -18.63
C LEU A 56 8.43 -1.18 -18.19
N ARG A 57 9.42 -0.40 -17.74
CA ARG A 57 10.72 -0.90 -17.26
C ARG A 57 10.62 -1.68 -15.94
N ILE A 58 9.51 -1.56 -15.21
CA ILE A 58 9.23 -2.38 -14.02
C ILE A 58 8.49 -3.67 -14.36
N LYS A 59 8.10 -3.88 -15.63
CA LYS A 59 7.63 -5.18 -16.10
C LYS A 59 8.78 -6.18 -15.99
N SER A 60 8.53 -7.25 -15.25
CA SER A 60 9.47 -8.34 -15.02
C SER A 60 8.72 -9.66 -15.13
N GLY A 61 9.44 -10.78 -15.21
CA GLY A 61 8.87 -12.07 -15.60
C GLY A 61 7.66 -12.57 -14.80
N TRP A 62 7.45 -12.10 -13.56
CA TRP A 62 6.29 -12.45 -12.74
C TRP A 62 5.13 -11.45 -12.86
N VAL A 63 5.39 -10.22 -13.32
CA VAL A 63 4.39 -9.14 -13.39
C VAL A 63 3.57 -9.29 -14.66
N GLY A 64 2.26 -9.51 -14.50
CA GLY A 64 1.30 -9.59 -15.60
C GLY A 64 0.67 -8.24 -15.94
N GLN A 65 0.30 -7.47 -14.92
CA GLN A 65 -0.39 -6.18 -15.08
C GLN A 65 0.32 -5.08 -14.29
N ILE A 66 0.29 -3.86 -14.83
CA ILE A 66 0.92 -2.67 -14.26
C ILE A 66 -0.06 -1.52 -14.38
N TYR A 67 -0.32 -0.85 -13.27
CA TYR A 67 -1.08 0.40 -13.21
C TYR A 67 -0.18 1.46 -12.57
N HIS A 68 -0.01 2.62 -13.19
CA HIS A 68 0.98 3.62 -12.77
C HIS A 68 0.41 5.03 -12.88
N SER A 69 0.69 5.86 -11.88
CA SER A 69 0.24 7.25 -11.88
C SER A 69 0.81 8.05 -13.07
N LYS A 70 0.05 8.98 -13.66
CA LYS A 70 0.42 9.67 -14.91
C LYS A 70 1.50 10.76 -14.77
N PHE A 71 2.17 10.84 -13.63
CA PHE A 71 3.09 11.94 -13.35
C PHE A 71 4.40 11.82 -14.14
N ASN A 72 4.54 12.69 -15.14
CA ASN A 72 5.66 12.63 -16.08
C ASN A 72 6.91 13.40 -15.59
N SER A 73 7.40 13.06 -14.38
CA SER A 73 8.65 13.61 -13.88
C SER A 73 9.45 12.57 -13.08
N LYS A 74 10.70 12.89 -12.74
CA LYS A 74 11.58 12.03 -11.93
C LYS A 74 11.40 12.24 -10.43
N ALA A 75 10.16 12.42 -9.99
CA ALA A 75 9.78 12.55 -8.59
C ALA A 75 8.44 11.82 -8.38
N ARG A 76 8.11 11.46 -7.13
CA ARG A 76 6.85 10.79 -6.78
C ARG A 76 6.60 9.54 -7.65
N GLY A 77 5.35 9.26 -8.00
CA GLY A 77 4.95 8.18 -8.87
C GLY A 77 4.62 6.93 -8.08
N THR A 78 3.39 6.44 -8.22
CA THR A 78 2.88 5.24 -7.56
C THR A 78 2.57 4.16 -8.61
N ALA A 79 2.83 2.90 -8.28
CA ALA A 79 2.53 1.76 -9.14
C ALA A 79 1.80 0.65 -8.38
N ILE A 80 0.86 -0.01 -9.05
CA ILE A 80 0.32 -1.31 -8.62
C ILE A 80 0.79 -2.36 -9.63
N LEU A 81 1.53 -3.36 -9.15
CA LEU A 81 1.97 -4.51 -9.95
C LEU A 81 1.15 -5.72 -9.54
N ILE A 82 0.62 -6.46 -10.51
CA ILE A 82 -0.15 -7.68 -10.27
C ILE A 82 0.51 -8.83 -11.00
N SER A 83 0.71 -9.94 -10.29
CA SER A 83 1.33 -11.15 -10.81
C SER A 83 0.52 -11.73 -11.96
N LYS A 84 1.21 -12.24 -12.99
CA LYS A 84 0.59 -12.93 -14.13
C LYS A 84 -0.13 -14.23 -13.75
N THR A 85 0.13 -14.74 -12.54
CA THR A 85 -0.51 -15.96 -12.02
C THR A 85 -1.83 -15.69 -11.32
N LEU A 86 -2.20 -14.41 -11.12
CA LEU A 86 -3.48 -14.02 -10.55
C LEU A 86 -4.48 -13.71 -11.66
N PRO A 87 -5.69 -14.31 -11.62
CA PRO A 87 -6.77 -13.95 -12.53
C PRO A 87 -7.46 -12.67 -12.04
N PHE A 88 -6.72 -11.56 -12.04
CA PHE A 88 -7.27 -10.24 -11.71
C PHE A 88 -7.85 -9.60 -12.98
N ILE A 89 -9.11 -9.17 -12.93
CA ILE A 89 -9.77 -8.47 -14.02
C ILE A 89 -10.08 -7.05 -13.56
N ALA A 90 -9.33 -6.07 -14.07
CA ALA A 90 -9.60 -4.67 -13.79
C ALA A 90 -10.84 -4.18 -14.53
N THR A 91 -11.66 -3.40 -13.83
CA THR A 91 -12.88 -2.77 -14.36
C THR A 91 -12.73 -1.26 -14.48
N THR A 92 -12.00 -0.62 -13.55
CA THR A 92 -11.79 0.83 -13.56
C THR A 92 -10.44 1.14 -12.95
N VAL A 93 -9.75 2.15 -13.49
CA VAL A 93 -8.46 2.61 -13.01
C VAL A 93 -8.52 4.12 -12.86
N ASP A 94 -8.21 4.62 -11.67
CA ASP A 94 -8.03 6.03 -11.40
C ASP A 94 -6.56 6.32 -11.10
N GLU A 95 -5.92 7.06 -12.00
CA GLU A 95 -4.49 7.34 -11.98
C GLU A 95 -4.26 8.82 -11.67
N ASP A 96 -3.57 9.12 -10.57
CA ASP A 96 -3.37 10.49 -10.17
C ASP A 96 -2.37 11.23 -11.09
N PRO A 97 -2.75 12.37 -11.70
CA PRO A 97 -1.83 13.17 -12.50
C PRO A 97 -0.68 13.77 -11.67
N ALA A 98 -0.86 13.94 -10.35
CA ALA A 98 0.18 14.48 -9.46
C ALA A 98 1.16 13.41 -8.93
N GLY A 99 0.96 12.14 -9.28
CA GLY A 99 1.89 11.05 -8.99
C GLY A 99 1.78 10.49 -7.57
N ARG A 100 0.67 10.74 -6.88
CA ARG A 100 0.50 10.47 -5.46
C ARG A 100 -0.38 9.26 -5.17
N PHE A 101 -1.17 8.78 -6.12
CA PHE A 101 -1.90 7.53 -5.94
C PHE A 101 -2.31 6.86 -7.24
N VAL A 102 -2.65 5.57 -7.13
CA VAL A 102 -3.34 4.79 -8.15
C VAL A 102 -4.43 3.98 -7.44
N VAL A 103 -5.65 4.00 -7.96
CA VAL A 103 -6.76 3.15 -7.52
C VAL A 103 -7.17 2.24 -8.67
N VAL A 104 -7.22 0.94 -8.42
CA VAL A 104 -7.66 -0.07 -9.39
C VAL A 104 -8.84 -0.82 -8.80
N VAL A 105 -9.97 -0.76 -9.49
CA VAL A 105 -11.17 -1.54 -9.19
C VAL A 105 -11.17 -2.78 -10.08
N GLY A 106 -11.52 -3.92 -9.53
CA GLY A 106 -11.57 -5.15 -10.29
C GLY A 106 -12.06 -6.36 -9.50
N HIS A 107 -11.85 -7.53 -10.07
CA HIS A 107 -12.22 -8.80 -9.47
C HIS A 107 -11.01 -9.73 -9.41
N LEU A 108 -10.78 -10.35 -8.25
CA LEU A 108 -9.77 -11.39 -8.06
C LEU A 108 -10.47 -12.70 -7.70
N TYR A 109 -10.42 -13.73 -8.55
CA TYR A 109 -11.23 -14.95 -8.35
C TYR A 109 -12.74 -14.68 -8.19
N GLY A 110 -13.25 -13.63 -8.86
CA GLY A 110 -14.62 -13.16 -8.69
C GLY A 110 -14.88 -12.36 -7.42
N PHE A 111 -13.88 -12.18 -6.56
CA PHE A 111 -13.95 -11.34 -5.36
C PHE A 111 -13.80 -9.85 -5.74
N PRO A 112 -14.82 -8.99 -5.55
CA PRO A 112 -14.76 -7.59 -5.93
C PRO A 112 -13.83 -6.81 -4.99
N LEU A 113 -12.84 -6.14 -5.58
CA LEU A 113 -11.76 -5.45 -4.90
C LEU A 113 -11.53 -4.03 -5.41
N ILE A 114 -11.16 -3.15 -4.48
CA ILE A 114 -10.54 -1.85 -4.71
C ILE A 114 -9.11 -1.95 -4.17
N LEU A 115 -8.13 -1.83 -5.05
CA LEU A 115 -6.72 -1.73 -4.70
C LEU A 115 -6.31 -0.27 -4.75
N ALA A 116 -5.99 0.34 -3.60
CA ALA A 116 -5.61 1.75 -3.54
C ALA A 116 -4.18 1.90 -3.01
N ASN A 117 -3.27 2.38 -3.86
CA ASN A 117 -1.89 2.68 -3.49
C ASN A 117 -1.71 4.19 -3.34
N VAL A 118 -1.34 4.66 -2.14
CA VAL A 118 -1.21 6.09 -1.81
C VAL A 118 0.22 6.44 -1.37
N TYR A 119 0.71 7.58 -1.85
CA TYR A 119 1.94 8.24 -1.42
C TYR A 119 1.62 9.68 -1.03
N ALA A 120 1.51 9.95 0.27
CA ALA A 120 1.13 11.27 0.76
C ALA A 120 2.28 12.29 0.69
N PRO A 121 1.98 13.60 0.72
CA PRO A 121 2.98 14.64 0.95
C PRO A 121 3.72 14.45 2.29
N ASN A 122 4.94 14.97 2.39
CA ASN A 122 5.76 14.90 3.61
C ASN A 122 5.42 15.99 4.65
N TRP A 123 4.48 16.87 4.36
CA TRP A 123 3.91 17.83 5.30
C TRP A 123 2.47 17.44 5.67
N ASP A 124 1.94 17.97 6.78
CA ASP A 124 0.58 17.67 7.22
C ASP A 124 -0.46 18.32 6.30
N ASP A 125 -0.88 17.58 5.27
CA ASP A 125 -1.91 17.97 4.32
C ASP A 125 -3.15 17.10 4.45
N HIS A 126 -4.01 17.44 5.40
CA HIS A 126 -5.27 16.73 5.60
C HIS A 126 -6.23 16.85 4.41
N SER A 127 -6.09 17.89 3.58
CA SER A 127 -6.93 18.08 2.39
C SER A 127 -6.62 17.06 1.31
N PHE A 128 -5.34 16.65 1.19
CA PHE A 128 -4.92 15.56 0.32
C PHE A 128 -5.70 14.27 0.63
N PHE A 129 -5.79 13.87 1.90
CA PHE A 129 -6.52 12.66 2.29
C PHE A 129 -8.02 12.76 2.02
N THR A 130 -8.64 13.90 2.34
CA THR A 130 -10.06 14.13 2.00
C THR A 130 -10.31 13.97 0.50
N ASN A 131 -9.43 14.52 -0.35
CA ASN A 131 -9.55 14.45 -1.80
C ASN A 131 -9.32 13.02 -2.33
N VAL A 132 -8.35 12.29 -1.79
CA VAL A 132 -8.11 10.88 -2.16
C VAL A 132 -9.32 10.02 -1.79
N PHE A 133 -9.84 10.16 -0.57
CA PHE A 133 -10.98 9.36 -0.10
C PHE A 133 -12.27 9.68 -0.86
N ALA A 134 -12.47 10.93 -1.31
CA ALA A 134 -13.60 11.30 -2.15
C ALA A 134 -13.55 10.68 -3.56
N ARG A 135 -12.36 10.28 -4.04
CA ARG A 135 -12.17 9.61 -5.33
C ARG A 135 -12.28 8.08 -5.23
N LEU A 136 -12.35 7.53 -4.02
CA LEU A 136 -12.60 6.10 -3.86
C LEU A 136 -14.01 5.76 -4.38
N PRO A 137 -14.16 4.67 -5.14
CA PRO A 137 -15.47 4.25 -5.64
C PRO A 137 -16.35 3.77 -4.50
N ASN A 138 -17.62 3.46 -4.81
CA ASN A 138 -18.58 3.00 -3.81
C ASN A 138 -18.11 1.70 -3.12
N MET A 139 -17.77 1.81 -1.84
CA MET A 139 -17.28 0.72 -0.98
C MET A 139 -18.40 -0.21 -0.46
N ALA A 140 -19.66 0.04 -0.79
CA ALA A 140 -20.76 -0.86 -0.44
C ALA A 140 -20.71 -2.18 -1.22
N THR A 141 -20.18 -2.16 -2.44
CA THR A 141 -20.18 -3.31 -3.37
C THR A 141 -18.83 -4.00 -3.52
N HIS A 142 -17.73 -3.31 -3.16
CA HIS A 142 -16.37 -3.82 -3.28
C HIS A 142 -15.68 -3.78 -1.93
N ASN A 143 -14.72 -4.69 -1.73
CA ASN A 143 -13.85 -4.64 -0.55
C ASN A 143 -12.59 -3.84 -0.90
N ILE A 144 -12.09 -3.01 0.01
CA ILE A 144 -10.91 -2.20 -0.19
C ILE A 144 -9.68 -2.83 0.48
N ILE A 145 -8.57 -2.74 -0.24
CA ILE A 145 -7.21 -2.90 0.29
C ILE A 145 -6.47 -1.62 -0.08
N LEU A 146 -6.35 -0.73 0.89
CA LEU A 146 -5.59 0.51 0.77
C LEU A 146 -4.23 0.30 1.40
N GLY A 147 -3.16 0.75 0.75
CA GLY A 147 -1.84 0.76 1.36
C GLY A 147 -0.94 1.83 0.77
N GLY A 148 0.23 1.97 1.37
CA GLY A 148 1.25 2.91 0.91
C GLY A 148 1.88 3.71 2.03
N ASP A 149 2.69 4.69 1.62
CA ASP A 149 3.38 5.61 2.49
C ASP A 149 2.50 6.84 2.73
N LEU A 150 1.93 6.93 3.93
CA LEU A 150 1.03 8.00 4.30
C LEU A 150 1.76 9.18 4.93
N ASN A 151 3.10 9.12 5.08
CA ASN A 151 3.92 10.17 5.67
C ASN A 151 3.41 10.71 7.03
N CYS A 152 2.60 9.94 7.76
CA CYS A 152 2.07 10.35 9.04
C CYS A 152 1.86 9.14 9.97
N SER A 153 2.20 9.33 11.24
CA SER A 153 1.95 8.35 12.30
C SER A 153 0.52 8.49 12.83
N LEU A 154 -0.18 7.37 12.98
CA LEU A 154 -1.57 7.34 13.49
C LEU A 154 -1.65 7.31 15.03
N SER A 155 -0.59 6.95 15.72
CA SER A 155 -0.54 6.92 17.19
C SER A 155 0.85 7.29 17.73
N ALA A 156 0.95 7.53 19.04
CA ALA A 156 2.24 7.77 19.69
C ALA A 156 3.18 6.54 19.59
N MET A 157 2.63 5.33 19.63
CA MET A 157 3.38 4.07 19.51
C MET A 157 4.01 3.87 18.12
N ASP A 158 3.57 4.64 17.12
CA ASP A 158 4.10 4.62 15.77
C ASP A 158 5.34 5.51 15.60
N ARG A 159 5.89 6.02 16.71
CA ARG A 159 7.12 6.81 16.75
C ARG A 159 8.04 6.26 17.83
N SER A 160 9.34 6.19 17.55
CA SER A 160 10.34 5.84 18.58
C SER A 160 10.70 7.01 19.47
N SER A 161 10.37 8.23 19.05
CA SER A 161 10.61 9.44 19.85
C SER A 161 9.69 9.48 21.06
N HIS A 162 10.26 9.69 22.24
CA HIS A 162 9.49 9.91 23.47
C HIS A 162 8.88 11.32 23.57
N LYS A 163 9.10 12.19 22.57
CA LYS A 163 8.49 13.52 22.55
C LYS A 163 6.98 13.40 22.38
N CYS A 164 6.23 13.87 23.36
CA CYS A 164 4.77 13.98 23.26
C CYS A 164 4.41 14.99 22.16
N THR A 165 4.06 14.46 21.00
CA THR A 165 3.69 15.27 19.83
C THR A 165 2.21 15.04 19.54
N PRO A 166 1.41 16.09 19.34
CA PRO A 166 0.02 15.92 18.94
C PRO A 166 -0.11 15.09 17.65
N ILE A 167 -1.18 14.31 17.56
CA ILE A 167 -1.59 13.65 16.32
C ILE A 167 -1.84 14.73 15.25
N SER A 168 -1.39 14.48 14.02
CA SER A 168 -1.53 15.42 12.90
C SER A 168 -2.99 15.55 12.45
N LYS A 169 -3.32 16.60 11.70
CA LYS A 169 -4.67 16.73 11.13
C LYS A 169 -4.94 15.61 10.12
N SER A 170 -3.93 15.22 9.33
CA SER A 170 -3.99 14.10 8.41
C SER A 170 -4.32 12.78 9.11
N ALA A 171 -3.63 12.47 10.22
CA ALA A 171 -3.89 11.27 10.98
C ALA A 171 -5.33 11.24 11.54
N ARG A 172 -5.87 12.38 11.99
CA ARG A 172 -7.29 12.48 12.40
C ARG A 172 -8.27 12.22 11.24
N VAL A 173 -7.99 12.71 10.04
CA VAL A 173 -8.82 12.44 8.84
C VAL A 173 -8.77 10.95 8.49
N ILE A 174 -7.59 10.35 8.50
CA ILE A 174 -7.42 8.91 8.24
C ILE A 174 -8.18 8.08 9.29
N GLN A 175 -7.97 8.33 10.58
CA GLN A 175 -8.66 7.60 11.65
C GLN A 175 -10.18 7.69 11.53
N ARG A 176 -10.71 8.87 11.21
CA ARG A 176 -12.14 9.07 10.98
C ARG A 176 -12.63 8.30 9.76
N PHE A 177 -11.87 8.29 8.67
CA PHE A 177 -12.18 7.49 7.50
C PHE A 177 -12.22 5.99 7.83
N LEU A 178 -11.20 5.48 8.54
CA LEU A 178 -11.17 4.08 8.97
C LEU A 178 -12.38 3.72 9.84
N HIS A 179 -12.73 4.59 10.79
CA HIS A 179 -13.89 4.40 11.66
C HIS A 179 -15.20 4.36 10.86
N ASN A 180 -15.45 5.38 10.03
CA ASN A 180 -16.71 5.57 9.33
C ASN A 180 -16.99 4.48 8.28
N TYR A 181 -15.95 3.97 7.63
CA TYR A 181 -16.07 2.93 6.60
C TYR A 181 -15.76 1.53 7.11
N GLY A 182 -15.59 1.35 8.43
CA GLY A 182 -15.37 0.02 9.01
C GLY A 182 -14.06 -0.64 8.54
N LEU A 183 -13.01 0.15 8.34
CA LEU A 183 -11.67 -0.35 7.98
C LEU A 183 -10.80 -0.54 9.22
N ALA A 184 -9.76 -1.34 9.08
CA ALA A 184 -8.78 -1.60 10.14
C ALA A 184 -7.34 -1.39 9.64
N ASP A 185 -6.50 -0.79 10.50
CA ASP A 185 -5.04 -0.93 10.43
C ASP A 185 -4.67 -2.37 10.79
N VAL A 186 -4.29 -3.15 9.78
CA VAL A 186 -4.13 -4.59 9.89
C VAL A 186 -3.01 -4.95 10.86
N TRP A 187 -1.88 -4.26 10.74
CA TRP A 187 -0.72 -4.54 11.55
C TRP A 187 -1.01 -4.19 13.01
N ARG A 188 -1.64 -3.03 13.26
CA ARG A 188 -2.00 -2.61 14.63
C ARG A 188 -3.09 -3.51 15.23
N PHE A 189 -4.04 -3.99 14.43
CA PHE A 189 -5.06 -4.94 14.89
C PHE A 189 -4.44 -6.23 15.43
N ARG A 190 -3.42 -6.76 14.72
CA ARG A 190 -2.70 -7.97 15.15
C ARG A 190 -1.69 -7.71 16.26
N ASN A 191 -1.14 -6.50 16.32
CA ASN A 191 -0.07 -6.11 17.24
C ASN A 191 -0.49 -4.87 18.06
N PRO A 192 -1.51 -4.98 18.93
CA PRO A 192 -2.12 -3.82 19.57
C PRO A 192 -1.14 -3.04 20.44
N THR A 193 -0.23 -3.73 21.13
CA THR A 193 0.72 -3.15 22.08
C THR A 193 2.16 -3.11 21.59
N SER A 194 2.48 -3.77 20.48
CA SER A 194 3.85 -3.83 19.97
C SER A 194 4.23 -2.56 19.21
N SER A 195 5.53 -2.31 19.11
CA SER A 195 6.09 -1.24 18.30
C SER A 195 7.01 -1.83 17.23
N GLN A 196 6.74 -1.50 15.98
CA GLN A 196 7.57 -1.79 14.83
C GLN A 196 7.42 -0.61 13.86
N TYR A 197 8.48 -0.31 13.11
CA TYR A 197 8.58 0.91 12.34
C TYR A 197 8.89 0.60 10.88
N SER A 198 8.51 1.53 10.01
CA SER A 198 8.66 1.38 8.57
C SER A 198 9.72 2.31 7.98
N PHE A 199 10.07 3.39 8.67
CA PHE A 199 10.97 4.42 8.16
C PHE A 199 11.97 4.86 9.23
N PHE A 200 13.20 5.15 8.81
CA PHE A 200 14.23 5.76 9.66
C PHE A 200 14.60 7.16 9.16
N SER A 201 14.37 8.17 9.99
CA SER A 201 14.81 9.53 9.70
C SER A 201 16.28 9.72 10.07
N ASN A 202 17.14 9.85 9.07
CA ASN A 202 18.56 10.15 9.29
C ASN A 202 18.82 11.49 10.00
N VAL A 203 17.94 12.48 9.79
CA VAL A 203 18.06 13.83 10.36
C VAL A 203 17.65 13.83 11.83
N HIS A 204 16.54 13.17 12.17
CA HIS A 204 16.01 13.16 13.53
C HIS A 204 16.50 11.97 14.36
N LYS A 205 17.19 11.00 13.74
CA LYS A 205 17.67 9.74 14.36
C LYS A 205 16.53 8.98 15.04
N THR A 206 15.35 8.99 14.41
CA THR A 206 14.13 8.39 14.96
C THR A 206 13.48 7.47 13.94
N TYR A 207 12.82 6.43 14.44
CA TYR A 207 12.02 5.53 13.65
C TYR A 207 10.54 5.91 13.73
N THR A 208 9.84 5.76 12.60
CA THR A 208 8.40 5.97 12.53
C THR A 208 7.73 4.88 11.71
N ARG A 209 6.50 4.52 12.07
CA ARG A 209 5.60 3.72 11.25
C ARG A 209 4.72 4.69 10.47
N ILE A 210 4.93 4.73 9.15
CA ILE A 210 4.23 5.62 8.22
C ILE A 210 3.74 4.89 6.95
N ASP A 211 4.15 3.64 6.78
CA ASP A 211 3.69 2.75 5.70
C ASP A 211 2.65 1.77 6.26
N TYR A 212 1.49 1.67 5.60
CA TYR A 212 0.33 0.95 6.15
C TYR A 212 -0.34 0.04 5.12
N PHE A 213 -1.09 -0.93 5.64
CA PHE A 213 -2.24 -1.52 4.96
C PHE A 213 -3.49 -1.28 5.79
N PHE A 214 -4.57 -0.90 5.12
CA PHE A 214 -5.93 -0.80 5.63
C PHE A 214 -6.85 -1.68 4.78
N LEU A 215 -7.73 -2.44 5.43
CA LEU A 215 -8.74 -3.26 4.76
C LEU A 215 -10.05 -3.28 5.53
N ASP A 216 -11.15 -3.65 4.86
CA ASP A 216 -12.44 -3.81 5.53
C ASP A 216 -12.33 -4.80 6.69
N LYS A 217 -12.93 -4.48 7.83
CA LYS A 217 -12.92 -5.36 9.02
C LYS A 217 -13.45 -6.77 8.72
N LYS A 218 -14.39 -6.91 7.78
CA LYS A 218 -14.92 -8.22 7.33
C LYS A 218 -13.85 -9.12 6.68
N LEU A 219 -12.72 -8.57 6.23
CA LEU A 219 -11.60 -9.32 5.66
C LEU A 219 -10.55 -9.72 6.70
N LEU A 220 -10.63 -9.21 7.93
CA LEU A 220 -9.68 -9.58 9.00
C LEU A 220 -9.58 -11.10 9.24
N PRO A 221 -10.67 -11.90 9.19
CA PRO A 221 -10.57 -13.35 9.30
C PRO A 221 -9.75 -14.03 8.18
N LEU A 222 -9.59 -13.37 7.03
CA LEU A 222 -8.80 -13.88 5.90
C LEU A 222 -7.31 -13.52 6.03
N VAL A 223 -6.95 -12.63 6.95
CA VAL A 223 -5.56 -12.19 7.14
C VAL A 223 -4.75 -13.28 7.83
N THR A 224 -3.81 -13.89 7.10
CA THR A 224 -2.91 -14.91 7.64
C THR A 224 -1.65 -14.30 8.25
N ASP A 225 -1.10 -13.24 7.65
CA ASP A 225 0.08 -12.53 8.14
C ASP A 225 0.04 -11.03 7.81
N CYS A 226 0.66 -10.20 8.66
CA CYS A 226 0.94 -8.80 8.36
C CYS A 226 2.12 -8.30 9.19
N ASP A 227 3.21 -7.91 8.54
CA ASP A 227 4.49 -7.61 9.21
C ASP A 227 5.43 -6.74 8.36
N TYR A 228 6.27 -5.94 9.03
CA TYR A 228 7.32 -5.14 8.39
C TYR A 228 8.59 -5.98 8.23
N LYS A 229 9.17 -6.01 7.03
CA LYS A 229 10.42 -6.74 6.77
C LYS A 229 11.63 -5.82 6.91
N ALA A 230 12.83 -6.41 6.87
CA ALA A 230 14.08 -5.67 7.06
C ALA A 230 14.26 -4.55 6.01
N MET A 231 14.71 -3.39 6.49
CA MET A 231 15.07 -2.24 5.66
C MET A 231 16.40 -2.48 4.95
N VAL A 232 16.35 -2.84 3.67
CA VAL A 232 17.56 -3.30 2.92
C VAL A 232 17.95 -2.42 1.72
N ILE A 233 17.00 -1.99 0.88
CA ILE A 233 17.28 -1.33 -0.41
C ILE A 233 16.79 0.13 -0.44
N SER A 234 15.78 0.43 0.38
CA SER A 234 15.20 1.76 0.56
C SER A 234 15.36 2.17 2.03
N ASP A 235 15.17 3.44 2.34
CA ASP A 235 15.02 3.96 3.70
C ASP A 235 13.64 3.64 4.31
N HIS A 236 12.78 2.95 3.55
CA HIS A 236 11.57 2.33 4.03
C HIS A 236 11.67 0.79 4.03
N SER A 237 11.11 0.19 5.08
CA SER A 237 10.85 -1.24 5.21
C SER A 237 9.60 -1.62 4.41
N PRO A 238 9.61 -2.71 3.63
CA PRO A 238 8.40 -3.20 3.00
C PRO A 238 7.43 -3.76 4.06
N VAL A 239 6.14 -3.46 3.89
CA VAL A 239 5.04 -4.08 4.65
C VAL A 239 4.51 -5.23 3.83
N VAL A 240 4.41 -6.41 4.43
CA VAL A 240 3.79 -7.58 3.81
C VAL A 240 2.42 -7.80 4.44
N LEU A 241 1.42 -8.13 3.62
CA LEU A 241 0.09 -8.56 4.03
C LEU A 241 -0.24 -9.84 3.27
N SER A 242 -0.67 -10.89 3.97
CA SER A 242 -1.08 -12.16 3.36
C SER A 242 -2.56 -12.40 3.62
N LEU A 243 -3.33 -12.63 2.56
CA LEU A 243 -4.77 -12.91 2.63
C LEU A 243 -5.06 -14.29 2.04
N ARG A 244 -5.89 -15.09 2.71
CA ARG A 244 -6.42 -16.35 2.18
C ARG A 244 -7.73 -16.05 1.42
N ILE A 245 -7.71 -16.18 0.09
CA ILE A 245 -8.80 -15.82 -0.84
C ILE A 245 -9.06 -16.96 -1.83
#